data_AF-A0A0Q7B108-F1
#
_entry.id   AF-A0A0Q7B108-F1
#
_cell.length_a   1.000
_cell.length_b   1.000
_cell.length_c   1.000
_cell.angle_alpha   90.00
_cell.angle_beta   90.00
_cell.angle_gamma   90.00
#
_symmetry.space_group_name_H-M   'P 1'
#
loop_
_entity.id
_entity.type
_entity.pdbx_description
1 polymer ?
#
loop_
_entity_poly.entity_id
_entity_poly.type
_entity_poly.pdbx_seq_one_letter_code
_entity_poly.pdbx_strand_id
1 'polypeptide(L)'
;MTRQQFVQIDLNGVMSSNELHSTLREALGFPDWYGCNWDAFWDAITGLVEMPVQLKISGWDALCKRLPKDAELMRKCLEDLSLEYPSLAPNVELD
;
A
#
# COMPACT_ATOMS: atom_id res chain seq x y z
N MET A 1 15.96 2.03 11.98
CA MET A 1 14.81 1.12 12.20
C MET A 1 15.12 -0.16 11.44
N THR A 2 14.51 -1.29 11.80
CA THR A 2 14.78 -2.56 11.12
C THR A 2 13.62 -2.85 10.18
N ARG A 3 13.92 -3.11 8.90
CA ARG A 3 12.93 -3.49 7.90
C ARG A 3 12.01 -4.58 8.43
N GLN A 4 10.70 -4.31 8.42
CA GLN A 4 9.72 -5.32 8.83
C GLN A 4 9.76 -6.49 7.86
N GLN A 5 9.73 -7.71 8.39
CA GLN A 5 9.79 -8.92 7.56
C GLN A 5 8.45 -9.17 6.84
N PHE A 6 7.34 -8.94 7.53
CA PHE A 6 6.01 -9.25 7.02
C PHE A 6 4.99 -8.26 7.56
N VAL A 7 4.14 -7.73 6.67
CA VAL A 7 2.97 -6.93 6.99
C VAL A 7 1.77 -7.49 6.23
N GLN A 8 0.64 -7.64 6.93
CA GLN A 8 -0.63 -8.01 6.32
C GLN A 8 -1.63 -6.87 6.49
N ILE A 9 -2.36 -6.56 5.42
CA ILE A 9 -3.38 -5.51 5.39
C ILE A 9 -4.70 -6.13 4.95
N ASP A 10 -5.75 -5.99 5.75
CA ASP A 10 -7.09 -6.43 5.40
C ASP A 10 -7.94 -5.27 4.85
N LEU A 11 -8.34 -5.39 3.59
CA LEU A 11 -9.13 -4.39 2.86
C LEU A 11 -10.60 -4.82 2.67
N ASN A 12 -11.02 -5.96 3.25
CA ASN A 12 -12.41 -6.44 3.10
C ASN A 12 -13.46 -5.43 3.59
N GLY A 13 -13.14 -4.66 4.64
CA GLY A 13 -14.03 -3.65 5.22
C GLY A 13 -13.90 -2.25 4.60
N VAL A 14 -12.99 -2.04 3.66
CA VAL A 14 -12.75 -0.71 3.08
C VAL A 14 -13.81 -0.37 2.04
N MET A 15 -14.50 0.75 2.27
CA MET A 15 -15.64 1.21 1.48
C MET A 15 -15.38 2.54 0.77
N SER A 16 -14.32 3.27 1.12
CA SER A 16 -13.95 4.54 0.49
C SER A 16 -12.44 4.70 0.31
N SER A 17 -12.04 5.59 -0.60
CA SER A 17 -10.62 5.93 -0.84
C SER A 17 -9.94 6.50 0.42
N ASN A 18 -10.66 7.31 1.21
CA ASN A 18 -10.15 7.83 2.48
C ASN A 18 -9.88 6.72 3.51
N GLU A 19 -10.80 5.74 3.62
CA GLU A 19 -10.58 4.56 4.47
C GLU A 19 -9.40 3.73 3.98
N LEU A 20 -9.27 3.53 2.66
CA LEU A 20 -8.12 2.84 2.07
C LEU A 20 -6.80 3.50 2.49
N HIS A 21 -6.68 4.81 2.26
CA HIS A 21 -5.49 5.57 2.61
C HIS A 21 -5.19 5.55 4.11
N SER A 22 -6.23 5.57 4.96
CA SER A 22 -6.07 5.48 6.42
C SER A 22 -5.54 4.10 6.84
N THR A 23 -6.15 3.02 6.31
CA THR A 23 -5.71 1.64 6.57
C THR A 23 -4.26 1.41 6.12
N LEU A 24 -3.87 1.93 4.95
CA LEU A 24 -2.50 1.82 4.44
C LEU A 24 -1.51 2.59 5.33
N ARG A 25 -1.86 3.82 5.72
CA ARG A 25 -1.02 4.63 6.62
C ARG A 25 -0.78 3.91 7.94
N GLU A 26 -1.81 3.39 8.57
CA GLU A 26 -1.69 2.70 9.86
C GLU A 26 -0.85 1.43 9.75
N ALA A 27 -1.09 0.62 8.71
CA ALA A 27 -0.40 -0.65 8.54
C ALA A 27 1.07 -0.49 8.14
N LEU A 28 1.41 0.51 7.31
CA LEU A 28 2.76 0.74 6.79
C LEU A 28 3.52 1.82 7.57
N GLY A 29 2.90 2.43 8.58
CA GLY A 29 3.54 3.44 9.43
C GLY A 29 3.84 4.76 8.71
N PHE A 30 2.95 5.21 7.81
CA PHE A 30 3.14 6.49 7.12
C PHE A 30 3.07 7.68 8.10
N PRO A 31 3.79 8.78 7.82
CA PRO A 31 3.79 9.97 8.69
C PRO A 31 2.39 10.58 8.91
N ASP A 32 2.23 11.32 10.02
CA ASP A 32 0.96 11.97 10.36
C ASP A 32 0.48 13.02 9.36
N TRP A 33 1.41 13.59 8.59
CA TRP A 33 1.15 14.56 7.53
C TRP A 33 0.89 13.92 6.16
N TYR A 34 0.66 12.61 6.11
CA TYR A 34 0.30 11.88 4.90
C TYR A 34 -0.97 12.48 4.23
N GLY A 35 -0.85 12.86 2.96
CA GLY A 35 -1.88 13.62 2.23
C GLY A 35 -3.09 12.84 1.71
N CYS A 36 -3.22 11.55 2.02
CA CYS A 36 -4.34 10.67 1.63
C CYS A 36 -4.70 10.74 0.12
N ASN A 37 -3.68 10.70 -0.73
CA ASN A 37 -3.83 10.62 -2.18
C ASN A 37 -2.71 9.74 -2.77
N TRP A 38 -2.81 9.40 -4.06
CA TRP A 38 -1.89 8.47 -4.72
C TRP A 38 -0.47 9.04 -4.94
N ASP A 39 -0.33 10.36 -5.12
CA ASP A 39 1.00 10.99 -5.20
C ASP A 39 1.70 10.92 -3.83
N ALA A 40 0.96 11.22 -2.75
CA ALA A 40 1.48 11.07 -1.38
C ALA A 40 1.77 9.60 -1.04
N PHE A 41 0.99 8.64 -1.56
CA PHE A 41 1.26 7.21 -1.41
C PHE A 41 2.60 6.84 -2.05
N TRP A 42 2.83 7.30 -3.28
CA TRP A 42 4.08 7.08 -3.99
C TRP A 42 5.29 7.66 -3.25
N ASP A 43 5.20 8.91 -2.79
CA ASP A 43 6.25 9.54 -1.99
C ASP A 43 6.53 8.73 -0.72
N ALA A 44 5.48 8.22 -0.07
CA ALA A 44 5.61 7.44 1.16
C ALA A 44 6.40 6.15 0.95
N ILE A 45 5.99 5.32 -0.01
CA ILE A 45 6.59 3.99 -0.25
C ILE A 45 7.98 4.06 -0.88
N THR A 46 8.35 5.19 -1.50
CA THR A 46 9.66 5.37 -2.14
C THR A 46 10.70 6.06 -1.26
N GLY A 47 10.28 6.87 -0.27
CA GLY A 47 11.24 7.69 0.47
C GLY A 47 10.90 8.02 1.92
N LEU A 48 9.67 7.78 2.40
CA LEU A 48 9.29 8.17 3.77
C LEU A 48 9.23 7.00 4.75
N VAL A 49 9.02 5.79 4.25
CA VAL A 49 8.97 4.58 5.09
C VAL A 49 9.87 3.49 4.54
N GLU A 50 10.28 2.59 5.44
CA GLU A 50 10.97 1.36 5.08
C GLU A 50 9.92 0.28 4.80
N MET A 51 9.66 0.02 3.50
CA MET A 51 8.69 -1.00 3.09
C MET A 51 9.08 -2.40 3.57
N PRO A 52 8.11 -3.25 3.95
CA PRO A 52 8.39 -4.59 4.45
C PRO A 52 9.05 -5.49 3.39
N VAL A 53 9.57 -6.65 3.80
CA VAL A 53 10.08 -7.66 2.86
C VAL A 53 8.93 -8.38 2.16
N GLN A 54 7.84 -8.63 2.88
CA GLN A 54 6.61 -9.24 2.37
C GLN A 54 5.41 -8.37 2.74
N LEU A 55 4.55 -8.11 1.75
CA LEU A 55 3.30 -7.37 1.91
C LEU A 55 2.15 -8.25 1.42
N LYS A 56 1.30 -8.69 2.34
CA LYS A 56 0.10 -9.45 2.01
C LYS A 56 -1.13 -8.57 2.11
N ILE A 57 -1.94 -8.53 1.06
CA ILE A 57 -3.19 -7.79 1.03
C ILE A 57 -4.34 -8.80 0.92
N SER A 58 -5.25 -8.75 1.89
CA SER A 58 -6.49 -9.53 1.85
C SER A 58 -7.71 -8.68 1.49
N GLY A 59 -8.70 -9.29 0.86
CA GLY A 59 -9.88 -8.59 0.35
C GLY A 59 -9.62 -7.78 -0.92
N TRP A 60 -8.58 -8.12 -1.68
CA TRP A 60 -8.21 -7.39 -2.89
C TRP A 60 -9.29 -7.45 -3.97
N ASP A 61 -9.85 -8.63 -4.21
CA ASP A 61 -10.98 -8.84 -5.11
C ASP A 61 -12.21 -7.98 -4.75
N ALA A 62 -12.49 -7.84 -3.45
CA ALA A 62 -13.59 -7.03 -2.95
C ALA A 62 -13.31 -5.54 -3.16
N LEU A 63 -12.07 -5.10 -2.92
CA LEU A 63 -11.63 -3.74 -3.20
C LEU A 63 -11.75 -3.42 -4.69
N CYS A 64 -11.30 -4.32 -5.58
CA CYS A 64 -11.39 -4.13 -7.03
C CYS A 64 -12.84 -3.91 -7.51
N LYS A 65 -13.82 -4.55 -6.86
CA LYS A 65 -15.25 -4.37 -7.17
C LYS A 65 -15.80 -3.06 -6.62
N ARG A 66 -15.39 -2.65 -5.42
CA ARG A 66 -15.91 -1.46 -4.74
C ARG A 66 -15.25 -0.16 -5.20
N LEU A 67 -13.93 -0.18 -5.34
CA LEU A 67 -13.07 0.96 -5.65
C LEU A 67 -12.10 0.59 -6.79
N PRO A 68 -12.60 0.29 -8.01
CA PRO A 68 -11.78 -0.22 -9.10
C PRO A 68 -10.61 0.71 -9.46
N LYS A 69 -10.86 2.03 -9.46
CA LYS A 69 -9.85 3.03 -9.79
C LYS A 69 -8.75 3.12 -8.73
N ASP A 70 -9.11 3.09 -7.45
CA ASP A 70 -8.13 3.10 -6.35
C ASP A 70 -7.32 1.80 -6.33
N ALA A 71 -7.95 0.65 -6.56
CA ALA A 71 -7.25 -0.63 -6.68
C ALA A 71 -6.25 -0.63 -7.84
N GLU A 72 -6.63 -0.08 -9.01
CA GLU A 72 -5.72 0.04 -10.14
C GLU A 72 -4.51 0.93 -9.83
N LEU A 73 -4.74 2.10 -9.22
CA LEU A 73 -3.67 3.02 -8.85
C LEU A 73 -2.74 2.43 -7.78
N MET A 74 -3.30 1.77 -6.77
CA MET A 74 -2.53 1.07 -5.74
C MET A 74 -1.60 0.02 -6.36
N ARG A 75 -2.16 -0.84 -7.22
CA ARG A 75 -1.41 -1.91 -7.87
C ARG A 75 -0.30 -1.32 -8.71
N LYS A 76 -0.62 -0.28 -9.49
CA LYS A 76 0.37 0.40 -10.33
C LYS A 76 1.51 0.98 -9.50
N CYS A 77 1.25 1.67 -8.39
CA CYS A 77 2.31 2.19 -7.53
C CYS A 77 3.20 1.06 -6.97
N LEU A 78 2.64 -0.08 -6.59
CA LEU A 78 3.41 -1.22 -6.10
C LEU A 78 4.23 -1.89 -7.21
N GLU A 79 3.67 -2.02 -8.42
CA GLU A 79 4.38 -2.50 -9.60
C GLU A 79 5.52 -1.56 -9.99
N ASP A 80 5.26 -0.25 -10.06
CA ASP A 80 6.26 0.78 -10.38
C ASP A 80 7.38 0.79 -9.32
N LEU A 81 7.06 0.64 -8.03
CA LEU A 81 8.06 0.52 -6.96
C LEU A 81 8.97 -0.69 -7.18
N SER A 82 8.41 -1.83 -7.61
CA SER A 82 9.17 -3.04 -7.88
C SER A 82 10.11 -2.90 -9.09
N LEU A 83 9.73 -2.06 -10.07
CA LEU A 83 10.51 -1.80 -11.26
C LEU A 83 11.60 -0.75 -11.03
N GLU A 84 11.27 0.36 -10.38
CA GLU A 84 12.18 1.48 -10.18
C GLU A 84 13.12 1.28 -8.97
N TYR A 85 12.63 0.64 -7.90
CA TYR A 85 13.35 0.46 -6.63
C TYR A 85 13.25 -0.98 -6.11
N PRO A 86 13.77 -1.98 -6.85
CA PRO A 86 13.61 -3.40 -6.49
C PRO A 86 14.19 -3.78 -5.12
N SER A 87 15.19 -3.05 -4.61
CA SER A 87 15.75 -3.29 -3.28
C SER A 87 14.82 -2.84 -2.15
N LEU A 88 13.99 -1.83 -2.39
CA LEU A 88 13.02 -1.29 -1.45
C LEU A 88 11.68 -2.03 -1.53
N ALA A 89 11.33 -2.52 -2.72
CA ALA A 89 10.04 -3.13 -2.97
C ALA A 89 9.77 -4.36 -2.08
N PRO A 90 8.54 -4.50 -1.54
CA PRO A 90 8.09 -5.73 -0.92
C PRO A 90 7.77 -6.79 -1.98
N ASN A 91 7.82 -8.06 -1.58
CA ASN A 91 7.12 -9.11 -2.32
C ASN A 91 5.63 -8.99 -2.01
N VAL A 92 4.83 -8.62 -3.02
CA VAL A 92 3.39 -8.36 -2.87
C VAL A 92 2.59 -9.63 -3.18
N GLU A 93 1.71 -10.00 -2.27
CA GLU A 93 0.71 -11.05 -2.46
C GLU A 93 -0.69 -10.44 -2.34
N LEU A 94 -1.50 -10.61 -3.39
CA LEU A 94 -2.90 -10.17 -3.48
C LEU A 94 -3.78 -11.42 -3.56
N ASP A 95 -4.86 -11.48 -2.77
CA ASP A 95 -5.80 -12.61 -2.74
C ASP A 95 -6.99 -12.51 -3.72
#